data_AF-A0AAV9Y2J5-F1
#
_entry.id   AF-A0AAV9Y2J5-F1
#
_cell.length_a   1.000
_cell.length_b   1.000
_cell.length_c   1.000
_cell.angle_alpha   90.00
_cell.angle_beta   90.00
_cell.angle_gamma   90.00
#
_symmetry.space_group_name_H-M   'P 1'
#
loop_
_entity.id
_entity.type
_entity.pdbx_description
1 polymer ?
#
loop_
_entity_poly.entity_id
_entity_poly.type
_entity_poly.pdbx_seq_one_letter_code
_entity_poly.pdbx_strand_id
1 'polypeptide(L)'
;MVVIVNQTRANFLFLLIAVLGGVSNVCRSDYNLPLFVFIWCCYFNFPESKKCRQQKFIRRFILLSCIQDMLYILYWSPLWFSLQWKTNEPSTFGCHISTLVVSIVNIVLKFLTLFILKGGTGFTSNQILVYSHY
;
A
#
# COMPACT_ATOMS: atom_id res chain seq x y z
N MET A 1 3.03 8.11 24.13
CA MET A 1 3.22 6.65 24.08
C MET A 1 2.91 6.17 22.66
N VAL A 2 3.93 5.77 21.89
CA VAL A 2 3.77 5.27 20.52
C VAL A 2 3.36 3.81 20.63
N VAL A 3 2.14 3.47 20.20
CA VAL A 3 1.73 2.07 20.09
C VAL A 3 2.62 1.43 19.03
N ILE A 4 3.41 0.44 19.44
CA ILE A 4 4.25 -0.36 18.56
C ILE A 4 3.31 -1.18 17.70
N VAL A 5 2.90 -0.63 16.55
CA VAL A 5 2.37 -1.44 15.44
C VAL A 5 3.34 -2.59 15.25
N ASN A 6 2.84 -3.83 15.15
CA ASN A 6 3.66 -5.04 14.99
C ASN A 6 4.59 -4.87 13.77
N GLN A 7 5.81 -4.40 14.05
CA GLN A 7 6.72 -3.78 13.07
C GLN A 7 7.05 -4.77 11.95
N THR A 8 7.13 -6.06 12.30
CA THR A 8 7.40 -7.17 11.40
C THR A 8 6.30 -7.33 10.33
N ARG A 9 5.03 -7.15 10.70
CA ARG A 9 3.90 -7.27 9.75
C ARG A 9 3.86 -6.10 8.77
N ALA A 10 4.11 -4.89 9.27
CA ALA A 10 4.19 -3.70 8.42
C ALA A 10 5.39 -3.76 7.47
N ASN A 11 6.53 -4.24 7.96
CA ASN A 11 7.74 -4.48 7.18
C ASN A 11 7.46 -5.42 5.99
N PHE A 12 6.89 -6.60 6.29
CA PHE A 12 6.56 -7.59 5.27
C PHE A 12 5.59 -7.04 4.23
N LEU A 13 4.55 -6.31 4.65
CA LEU A 13 3.57 -5.74 3.72
C LEU A 13 4.17 -4.67 2.81
N PHE A 14 5.00 -3.77 3.34
CA PHE A 14 5.66 -2.75 2.51
C PHE A 14 6.59 -3.38 1.48
N LEU A 15 7.38 -4.36 1.88
CA LEU A 15 8.27 -5.08 0.96
C LEU A 15 7.47 -5.90 -0.07
N LEU A 16 6.39 -6.55 0.34
CA LEU A 16 5.53 -7.32 -0.55
C LEU A 16 4.90 -6.42 -1.62
N ILE A 17 4.35 -5.26 -1.23
CA ILE A 17 3.78 -4.28 -2.17
C ILE A 17 4.86 -3.72 -3.09
N ALA A 18 6.08 -3.48 -2.58
CA ALA A 18 7.20 -3.04 -3.40
C ALA A 18 7.58 -4.10 -4.46
N VAL A 19 7.70 -5.37 -4.08
CA VAL A 19 8.01 -6.48 -5.00
C VAL A 19 6.91 -6.63 -6.03
N LEU A 20 5.64 -6.63 -5.62
CA LEU A 20 4.52 -6.68 -6.55
C LEU A 20 4.52 -5.50 -7.51
N GLY A 21 4.80 -4.28 -7.00
CA GLY A 21 5.00 -3.08 -7.81
C GLY A 21 6.13 -3.20 -8.82
N GLY A 22 7.21 -3.91 -8.48
CA GLY A 22 8.31 -4.20 -9.40
C GLY A 22 7.92 -5.18 -10.50
N VAL A 23 7.16 -6.23 -10.16
CA VAL A 23 6.64 -7.21 -11.12
C VAL A 23 5.62 -6.57 -12.05
N SER A 24 4.71 -5.73 -11.55
CA SER A 24 3.77 -4.99 -12.40
C SER A 24 4.45 -3.97 -13.29
N ASN A 25 5.68 -3.53 -12.97
CA ASN A 25 6.42 -2.57 -13.78
C ASN A 25 6.80 -3.08 -15.19
N VAL A 26 6.81 -4.41 -15.37
CA VAL A 26 7.09 -5.05 -16.68
C VAL A 26 5.96 -4.82 -17.68
N CYS A 27 4.72 -4.71 -17.21
CA CYS A 27 3.53 -4.61 -18.06
C CYS A 27 2.85 -3.23 -17.98
N ARG A 28 3.29 -2.36 -17.08
CA ARG A 28 2.73 -1.02 -16.80
C ARG A 28 3.84 -0.16 -16.21
N SER A 29 3.92 1.14 -16.49
CA SER A 29 4.76 2.01 -15.66
C SER A 29 4.12 2.17 -14.27
N ASP A 30 4.63 1.41 -13.30
CA ASP A 30 4.14 1.39 -11.93
C ASP A 30 5.16 2.03 -10.98
N TYR A 31 4.80 3.17 -10.41
CA TYR A 31 5.62 3.88 -9.43
C TYR A 31 5.49 3.29 -8.02
N ASN A 32 4.73 2.21 -7.84
CA ASN A 32 4.55 1.54 -6.55
C ASN A 32 5.88 1.04 -5.96
N LEU A 33 6.81 0.50 -6.77
CA LEU A 33 8.12 0.05 -6.29
C LEU A 33 8.92 1.18 -5.60
N PRO A 34 9.31 2.28 -6.30
CA PRO A 34 10.10 3.34 -5.67
C PRO A 34 9.34 4.01 -4.52
N LEU A 35 8.01 4.14 -4.63
CA LEU A 35 7.18 4.73 -3.58
C LEU A 35 7.19 3.89 -2.30
N PHE A 36 6.97 2.58 -2.39
CA PHE A 36 6.89 1.72 -1.20
C PHE A 36 8.27 1.44 -0.59
N VAL A 37 9.34 1.41 -1.40
CA VAL A 37 10.72 1.39 -0.88
C VAL A 37 11.04 2.67 -0.11
N PHE A 38 10.63 3.84 -0.63
CA PHE A 38 10.82 5.10 0.07
C PHE A 38 10.02 5.16 1.38
N ILE A 39 8.75 4.76 1.36
CA ILE A 39 7.90 4.69 2.55
C ILE A 39 8.48 3.73 3.59
N TRP A 40 8.95 2.57 3.14
CA TRP A 40 9.61 1.58 4.00
C TRP A 40 10.84 2.18 4.70
N CYS A 41 11.74 2.80 3.94
CA CYS A 41 12.93 3.45 4.49
C CYS A 41 12.57 4.55 5.49
N CYS A 42 11.56 5.38 5.16
CA CYS A 42 11.10 6.46 6.04
C CYS A 42 10.39 5.95 7.30
N TYR A 43 9.69 4.82 7.25
CA TYR A 43 8.98 4.29 8.41
C TYR A 43 9.93 3.74 9.47
N PHE A 44 11.01 3.05 9.06
CA PHE A 44 11.92 2.36 9.97
C PHE A 44 13.13 3.20 10.41
N ASN A 45 13.58 4.18 9.62
CA ASN A 45 14.82 4.92 9.91
C ASN A 45 14.60 6.28 10.59
N PHE A 46 13.36 6.72 10.81
CA PHE A 46 13.11 8.05 11.41
C PHE A 46 13.15 8.05 12.96
N PRO A 47 13.70 9.11 13.57
CA PRO A 47 13.73 9.27 15.03
C PRO A 47 12.32 9.40 15.63
N GLU A 48 12.14 8.88 16.85
CA GLU A 48 10.84 8.74 17.52
C GLU A 48 10.05 10.03 17.63
N SER A 49 10.73 11.15 17.87
CA SER A 49 10.15 12.49 17.98
C SER A 49 9.40 12.94 16.72
N LYS A 50 9.76 12.40 15.54
CA LYS A 50 9.11 12.72 14.26
C LYS A 50 8.16 11.63 13.76
N LYS A 51 8.19 10.42 14.35
CA LYS A 51 7.41 9.25 13.90
C LYS A 51 5.91 9.56 13.80
N CYS A 52 5.31 10.23 14.79
CA CYS A 52 3.87 10.48 14.80
C CYS A 52 3.40 11.38 13.63
N ARG A 53 4.14 12.44 13.30
CA ARG A 53 3.84 13.31 12.14
C ARG A 53 4.08 12.57 10.83
N GLN A 54 5.15 11.80 10.73
CA GLN A 54 5.49 11.05 9.53
C GLN A 54 4.52 9.90 9.26
N GLN A 55 4.01 9.21 10.28
CA GLN A 55 2.99 8.19 10.11
C GLN A 55 1.70 8.74 9.49
N LYS A 56 1.29 9.96 9.87
CA LYS A 56 0.14 10.63 9.22
C LYS A 56 0.41 10.89 7.74
N PHE A 57 1.62 11.30 7.40
CA PHE A 57 2.04 11.56 6.01
C PHE A 57 2.10 10.26 5.19
N ILE A 58 2.73 9.21 5.72
CA ILE A 58 2.80 7.88 5.11
C ILE A 58 1.41 7.33 4.81
N ARG A 59 0.46 7.43 5.77
CA ARG A 59 -0.92 6.99 5.54
C ARG A 59 -1.62 7.76 4.42
N ARG A 60 -1.41 9.08 4.33
CA ARG A 60 -1.96 9.90 3.23
C ARG A 60 -1.36 9.48 1.89
N PHE A 61 -0.06 9.20 1.83
CA PHE A 61 0.61 8.72 0.62
C PHE A 61 0.08 7.36 0.16
N ILE A 62 -0.08 6.41 1.08
CA ILE A 62 -0.67 5.10 0.76
C ILE A 62 -2.11 5.26 0.26
N LEU A 63 -2.90 6.15 0.88
CA LEU A 63 -4.26 6.43 0.45
C LEU A 63 -4.31 7.03 -0.97
N LEU A 64 -3.45 8.01 -1.27
CA LEU A 64 -3.33 8.59 -2.62
C LEU A 64 -2.95 7.53 -3.65
N SER A 65 -2.03 6.62 -3.29
CA SER A 65 -1.65 5.50 -4.13
C SER A 65 -2.80 4.51 -4.38
N CYS A 66 -3.68 4.28 -3.39
CA CYS A 66 -4.92 3.51 -3.61
C CYS A 66 -5.86 4.18 -4.61
N ILE A 67 -6.04 5.51 -4.49
CA ILE A 67 -6.90 6.27 -5.42
C ILE A 67 -6.34 6.20 -6.84
N GLN A 68 -5.03 6.37 -7.00
CA GLN A 68 -4.35 6.21 -8.28
C GLN A 68 -4.61 4.83 -8.89
N ASP A 69 -4.47 3.75 -8.11
CA ASP A 69 -4.70 2.39 -8.61
C ASP A 69 -6.18 2.14 -8.96
N MET A 70 -7.12 2.69 -8.18
CA MET A 70 -8.55 2.64 -8.51
C MET A 70 -8.83 3.33 -9.85
N LEU A 71 -8.33 4.56 -10.04
CA LEU A 71 -8.47 5.29 -11.30
C LEU A 71 -7.87 4.51 -12.47
N TYR A 72 -6.72 3.88 -12.25
CA TYR A 72 -6.08 3.06 -13.27
C TYR A 72 -6.95 1.86 -13.68
N ILE A 73 -7.45 1.08 -12.71
CA ILE A 73 -8.29 -0.08 -13.00
C ILE A 73 -9.58 0.36 -13.70
N LEU A 74 -10.23 1.42 -13.21
CA LEU A 74 -11.47 1.94 -13.78
C LEU A 74 -11.30 2.44 -15.22
N TYR A 75 -10.16 3.06 -15.53
CA TYR A 75 -9.87 3.57 -16.86
C TYR A 75 -9.41 2.47 -17.83
N TRP A 76 -8.42 1.65 -17.43
CA TRP A 76 -7.78 0.69 -18.34
C TRP A 76 -8.55 -0.61 -18.51
N SER A 77 -9.26 -1.08 -17.48
CA SER A 77 -10.01 -2.34 -17.58
C SER A 77 -11.03 -2.32 -18.73
N PRO A 78 -11.96 -1.33 -18.82
CA PRO A 78 -12.94 -1.30 -19.91
C PRO A 78 -12.27 -1.18 -21.29
N LEU A 79 -11.15 -0.48 -21.37
CA LEU A 79 -10.41 -0.27 -22.63
C LEU A 79 -9.76 -1.57 -23.11
N TRP A 80 -9.01 -2.27 -22.24
CA TRP A 80 -8.33 -3.52 -22.59
C TRP A 80 -9.29 -4.68 -22.90
N PHE A 81 -10.48 -4.68 -22.27
CA PHE A 81 -11.51 -5.68 -22.55
C PHE A 81 -12.52 -5.25 -23.63
N SER A 82 -12.31 -4.09 -24.26
CA SER A 82 -13.12 -3.67 -25.40
C SER A 82 -12.87 -4.57 -26.61
N LEU A 83 -13.89 -4.77 -27.44
CA LEU A 83 -13.79 -5.59 -28.65
C LEU A 83 -12.68 -5.08 -29.58
N GLN A 84 -12.55 -3.76 -29.69
CA GLN A 84 -11.55 -3.08 -30.52
C GLN A 84 -10.12 -3.38 -30.08
N TRP A 85 -9.85 -3.42 -28.77
CA TRP A 85 -8.50 -3.72 -28.28
C TRP A 85 -8.17 -5.20 -28.43
N LYS A 86 -9.15 -6.08 -28.17
CA LYS A 86 -8.99 -7.53 -28.30
C LYS A 86 -8.67 -7.96 -29.73
N THR A 87 -9.17 -7.24 -30.73
CA THR A 87 -8.85 -7.50 -32.14
C THR A 87 -7.50 -6.93 -32.57
N ASN A 88 -7.10 -5.79 -32.02
CA ASN A 88 -5.89 -5.08 -32.44
C ASN A 88 -4.61 -5.64 -31.77
N GLU A 89 -4.71 -6.10 -30.52
CA GLU A 89 -3.55 -6.59 -29.75
C GLU A 89 -3.86 -7.90 -29.00
N PRO A 90 -4.07 -9.03 -29.71
CA PRO A 90 -4.38 -10.30 -29.07
C PRO A 90 -3.19 -10.88 -28.28
N SER A 91 -1.95 -10.54 -28.66
CA SER A 91 -0.72 -11.06 -28.04
C SER A 91 -0.47 -10.53 -26.64
N THR A 92 -0.98 -9.35 -26.29
CA THR A 92 -0.78 -8.69 -24.98
C THR A 92 -1.93 -8.97 -24.00
N PHE A 93 -2.98 -9.67 -24.42
CA PHE A 93 -4.19 -9.93 -23.63
C PHE A 93 -3.89 -10.62 -22.29
N GLY A 94 -2.95 -11.58 -22.28
CA GLY A 94 -2.50 -12.24 -21.05
C GLY A 94 -1.84 -11.27 -20.06
N CYS A 95 -1.03 -10.34 -20.57
CA CYS A 95 -0.39 -9.29 -19.77
C CYS A 95 -1.41 -8.31 -19.17
N HIS A 96 -2.50 -8.01 -19.88
CA HIS A 96 -3.56 -7.15 -19.36
C HIS A 96 -4.32 -7.82 -18.20
N ILE A 97 -4.64 -9.11 -18.34
CA ILE A 97 -5.27 -9.90 -17.26
C ILE A 97 -4.34 -9.95 -16.04
N SER A 98 -3.06 -10.29 -16.22
CA SER A 98 -2.12 -10.39 -15.11
C SER A 98 -1.94 -9.03 -14.41
N THR A 99 -1.84 -7.94 -15.18
CA THR A 99 -1.71 -6.58 -14.64
C THR A 99 -2.94 -6.19 -13.84
N LEU A 100 -4.14 -6.53 -14.30
CA LEU A 100 -5.37 -6.26 -13.57
C LEU A 100 -5.45 -7.05 -12.26
N VAL A 101 -5.11 -8.35 -12.27
CA VAL A 101 -5.08 -9.19 -11.07
C VAL A 101 -4.08 -8.63 -10.05
N VAL A 102 -2.85 -8.31 -10.47
CA VAL A 102 -1.83 -7.73 -9.59
C VAL A 102 -2.29 -6.37 -9.04
N SER A 103 -2.95 -5.55 -9.84
CA SER A 103 -3.47 -4.25 -9.39
C SER A 103 -4.54 -4.41 -8.30
N ILE A 104 -5.47 -5.37 -8.44
CA ILE A 104 -6.48 -5.66 -7.43
C ILE A 104 -5.82 -6.15 -6.14
N VAL A 105 -4.87 -7.10 -6.24
CA VAL A 105 -4.13 -7.61 -5.09
C VAL A 105 -3.37 -6.48 -4.38
N ASN A 106 -2.72 -5.59 -5.13
CA ASN A 106 -2.02 -4.42 -4.57
C ASN A 106 -2.97 -3.51 -3.79
N ILE A 107 -4.16 -3.20 -4.32
CA ILE A 107 -5.16 -2.40 -3.61
C ILE A 107 -5.55 -3.08 -2.28
N VAL A 108 -5.83 -4.38 -2.29
CA VAL A 108 -6.17 -5.14 -1.08
C VAL A 108 -5.06 -5.06 -0.03
N LEU A 109 -3.80 -5.29 -0.44
CA LEU A 109 -2.65 -5.21 0.46
C LEU A 109 -2.43 -3.80 1.03
N LYS A 110 -2.67 -2.76 0.24
CA LYS A 110 -2.60 -1.36 0.70
C LYS A 110 -3.70 -1.05 1.71
N PHE A 111 -4.92 -1.55 1.51
CA PHE A 111 -5.99 -1.42 2.51
C PHE A 111 -5.65 -2.14 3.82
N LEU A 112 -5.09 -3.35 3.75
CA LEU A 112 -4.60 -4.07 4.94
C LEU A 112 -3.51 -3.27 5.66
N THR A 113 -2.59 -2.68 4.90
CA THR A 113 -1.52 -1.83 5.45
C THR A 113 -2.10 -0.58 6.14
N LEU A 114 -3.07 0.09 5.52
CA LEU A 114 -3.77 1.24 6.12
C LEU A 114 -4.52 0.85 7.40
N PHE A 115 -5.16 -0.32 7.44
CA PHE A 115 -5.84 -0.83 8.62
C PHE A 115 -4.86 -1.06 9.79
N ILE A 116 -3.74 -1.74 9.51
CA ILE A 116 -2.68 -1.99 10.49
C ILE A 116 -2.08 -0.67 11.01
N LEU A 117 -1.83 0.30 10.12
CA LEU A 117 -1.31 1.62 10.49
C LEU A 117 -2.35 2.51 11.21
N LYS A 118 -3.65 2.25 11.06
CA LYS A 118 -4.73 2.93 11.79
C LYS A 118 -4.85 2.41 13.22
N GLY A 119 -4.67 1.11 13.42
CA GLY A 119 -4.60 0.49 14.76
C GLY A 119 -3.46 1.03 15.64
N GLY A 120 -2.41 1.61 15.03
CA GLY A 120 -1.32 2.31 15.73
C GLY A 120 -1.67 3.69 16.27
N THR A 121 -2.85 4.24 15.96
CA THR A 121 -3.31 5.52 16.50
C THR A 121 -4.55 5.35 17.36
N GLY A 122 -4.32 5.15 18.66
CA GLY A 122 -5.21 5.64 19.70
C GLY A 122 -6.55 4.92 19.88
N PHE A 123 -6.53 3.60 20.01
CA PHE A 123 -7.58 2.91 20.75
C PHE A 123 -6.96 2.08 21.87
N THR A 124 -7.50 2.25 23.07
CA THR A 124 -7.23 1.56 24.34
C THR A 124 -5.88 1.78 25.02
N SER A 125 -5.84 2.80 25.88
CA SER A 125 -5.24 2.67 27.22
C SER A 125 -6.14 3.39 28.25
N ASN A 126 -7.39 2.91 28.38
CA ASN A 126 -8.13 3.03 29.64
C ASN A 126 -7.83 1.82 30.56
N GLN A 127 -6.70 1.12 30.35
CA GLN A 127 -6.33 -0.09 31.10
C GLN A 127 -4.89 -0.11 31.63
N ILE A 128 -4.21 1.05 31.67
CA ILE A 128 -3.02 1.22 32.50
C ILE A 128 -3.47 2.10 33.70
N LEU A 129 -4.14 1.49 34.68
CA LEU A 129 -3.61 1.30 36.05
C LEU A 129 -3.31 2.68 36.71
N VAL A 130 -4.09 3.28 37.61
CA VAL A 130 -4.82 2.75 38.79
C VAL A 130 -3.96 1.89 39.74
N TYR A 131 -2.71 1.59 39.38
CA TYR A 131 -1.68 1.04 40.27
C TYR A 131 -0.39 1.76 39.88
N SER A 132 0.24 2.64 40.66
CA SER A 132 0.47 2.59 42.09
C SER A 132 0.67 4.02 42.60
N HIS A 133 -0.32 4.54 43.33
CA HIS A 133 -0.03 5.38 44.48
C HIS A 133 0.57 4.43 45.52
N TYR A 134 1.84 4.61 45.88
CA TYR A 134 2.50 4.38 47.17
C TYR A 134 4.01 4.51 46.94
#